data_AF-W7Y759-F1
#
_entry.id   AF-W7Y759-F1
#
_cell.length_a   1.000
_cell.length_b   1.000
_cell.length_c   1.000
_cell.angle_alpha   90.00
_cell.angle_beta   90.00
_cell.angle_gamma   90.00
#
_symmetry.space_group_name_H-M   'P 1'
#
loop_
_entity.id
_entity.type
_entity.pdbx_description
1 polymer ?
#
loop_
_entity_poly.entity_id
_entity_poly.type
_entity_poly.pdbx_seq_one_letter_code
_entity_poly.pdbx_strand_id
1 'polypeptide(L)'
;MTNKILPEKWIQTKVAIGFIIIVAIAVLIFSITYFSVISIIKVQNEEYSHEHEFTYLNQLIFEIIETEGLNRVYGITGIREYRKQYLQHHDSVQAAINYLNVLFPDSVSQGGIKEIERLYFQKKALMDQLTQMNLKKLYAESAENILASIPDSLNYEVTQYTYSSLKVDSAQQGVIVEDTVLLIQQQAEEEKKGFFNRLGDLFGGSKKRQDSVVEVEAVVSRKVDSTVVQEIRPNENIGEIKSRIEQAEKQEANINMRVQRHENELIELDRRLTDQIKNIVSNLHDATIKRNENKRLELELLRSKMIDRILLLVAIAVFMMLFFIFWISRDISRSQKLKNDIICAKERSIGF
;
A
#
# COMPACT_ATOMS: atom_id res chain seq x y z
N MET A 1 56.84 -40.85 -83.11
CA MET A 1 56.27 -41.78 -82.11
C MET A 1 55.70 -40.96 -80.95
N THR A 2 54.41 -40.67 -80.98
CA THR A 2 53.70 -39.89 -79.95
C THR A 2 53.18 -40.81 -78.85
N ASN A 3 53.94 -40.95 -77.77
CA ASN A 3 53.50 -41.64 -76.55
C ASN A 3 52.41 -40.81 -75.85
N LYS A 4 51.14 -41.11 -76.12
CA LYS A 4 50.01 -40.63 -75.31
C LYS A 4 49.89 -41.48 -74.04
N ILE A 5 50.65 -41.12 -73.00
CA ILE A 5 50.43 -41.61 -71.63
C ILE A 5 49.49 -40.60 -70.94
N LEU A 6 48.18 -40.70 -71.15
CA LEU A 6 47.20 -39.79 -70.53
C LEU A 6 45.88 -40.45 -70.03
N PRO A 7 45.87 -41.60 -69.32
CA PRO A 7 44.68 -42.00 -68.56
C PRO A 7 44.71 -41.58 -67.08
N GLU A 8 45.88 -41.45 -66.44
CA GLU A 8 45.96 -41.29 -64.98
C GLU A 8 45.70 -39.85 -64.50
N LYS A 9 46.32 -38.85 -65.15
CA LYS A 9 46.11 -37.43 -64.82
C LYS A 9 44.64 -37.00 -64.97
N TRP A 10 43.94 -37.53 -65.97
CA TRP A 10 42.55 -37.16 -66.23
C TRP A 10 41.60 -37.69 -65.15
N ILE A 11 41.85 -38.89 -64.63
CA ILE A 11 41.11 -39.46 -63.49
C ILE A 11 41.40 -38.67 -62.22
N GLN A 12 42.66 -38.34 -61.94
CA GLN A 12 43.05 -37.54 -60.77
C GLN A 12 42.41 -36.14 -60.78
N THR A 13 42.38 -35.45 -61.93
CA THR A 13 41.70 -34.15 -62.05
C THR A 13 40.19 -34.26 -61.82
N LYS A 14 39.54 -35.32 -62.30
CA LYS A 14 38.10 -35.55 -62.06
C LYS A 14 37.78 -35.82 -60.60
N VAL A 15 38.61 -36.60 -59.92
CA VAL A 15 38.47 -36.86 -58.47
C VAL A 15 38.67 -35.57 -57.69
N ALA A 16 39.66 -34.75 -58.04
CA ALA A 16 39.90 -33.45 -57.41
C ALA A 16 38.70 -32.49 -57.59
N ILE A 17 38.11 -32.43 -58.78
CA ILE A 17 36.89 -31.65 -59.04
C ILE A 17 35.71 -32.15 -58.18
N GLY A 18 35.54 -33.47 -58.04
CA GLY A 18 34.53 -34.05 -57.17
C GLY A 18 34.69 -33.62 -55.70
N PHE A 19 35.91 -33.63 -55.18
CA PHE A 19 36.20 -33.15 -53.82
C PHE A 19 35.92 -31.65 -53.63
N ILE A 20 36.30 -30.81 -54.61
CA ILE A 20 36.00 -29.37 -54.57
C ILE A 20 34.49 -29.13 -54.51
N ILE A 21 33.71 -29.89 -55.28
CA ILE A 21 32.24 -29.77 -55.28
C ILE A 21 31.63 -30.23 -53.96
N ILE A 22 32.15 -31.29 -53.34
CA ILE A 22 31.71 -31.74 -52.00
C ILE A 22 31.96 -30.63 -50.97
N VAL A 23 33.14 -30.01 -50.99
CA VAL A 23 33.46 -28.89 -50.09
C VAL A 23 32.53 -27.71 -50.35
N ALA A 24 32.26 -27.36 -51.61
CA ALA A 24 31.33 -26.28 -51.97
C ALA A 24 29.91 -26.55 -51.46
N ILE A 25 29.41 -27.79 -51.60
CA ILE A 25 28.11 -28.21 -51.06
C ILE A 25 28.08 -28.12 -49.54
N ALA A 26 29.15 -28.57 -48.86
CA ALA A 26 29.24 -28.51 -47.41
C ALA A 26 29.19 -27.06 -46.89
N VAL A 27 29.91 -26.14 -47.54
CA VAL A 27 29.87 -24.69 -47.22
C VAL A 27 28.48 -24.12 -47.45
N LEU A 28 27.79 -24.52 -48.52
CA LEU A 28 26.44 -24.06 -48.85
C LEU A 28 25.40 -24.54 -47.81
N ILE A 29 25.48 -25.81 -47.40
CA ILE A 29 24.68 -26.38 -46.31
C ILE A 29 24.90 -25.61 -45.02
N PHE A 30 26.17 -25.41 -44.65
CA PHE A 30 26.54 -24.71 -43.43
C PHE A 30 26.01 -23.27 -43.42
N SER A 31 26.20 -22.54 -44.52
CA SER A 31 25.76 -21.14 -44.65
C SER A 31 24.24 -21.01 -44.51
N ILE A 32 23.47 -21.84 -45.22
CA ILE A 32 22.00 -21.80 -45.13
C ILE A 32 21.51 -22.17 -43.72
N THR A 33 22.13 -23.19 -43.11
CA THR A 33 21.78 -23.62 -41.74
C THR A 33 22.06 -22.50 -40.74
N TYR A 34 23.20 -21.82 -40.86
CA TYR A 34 23.56 -20.69 -40.03
C TYR A 34 22.56 -19.53 -40.12
N PHE A 35 22.24 -19.05 -41.33
CA PHE A 35 21.27 -17.97 -41.52
C PHE A 35 19.87 -18.36 -41.01
N SER A 36 19.48 -19.61 -41.20
CA SER A 36 18.21 -20.16 -40.74
C SER A 36 18.11 -20.15 -39.21
N VAL A 37 19.15 -20.64 -38.52
CA VAL A 37 19.23 -20.63 -37.05
C VAL A 37 19.19 -19.21 -36.50
N ILE A 38 19.95 -18.29 -37.09
CA ILE A 38 19.96 -16.87 -36.68
C ILE A 38 18.57 -16.23 -36.82
N SER A 39 17.80 -16.58 -37.85
CA SER A 39 16.43 -16.06 -38.01
C SER A 39 15.47 -16.53 -36.90
N ILE A 40 15.60 -17.78 -36.43
CA ILE A 40 14.83 -18.31 -35.28
C ILE A 40 15.23 -17.60 -34.00
N ILE A 41 16.55 -17.49 -33.75
CA ILE A 41 17.08 -16.86 -32.53
C ILE A 41 16.60 -15.41 -32.45
N LYS A 42 16.55 -14.69 -33.58
CA LYS A 42 16.07 -13.31 -33.60
C LYS A 42 14.59 -13.18 -33.20
N VAL A 43 13.70 -14.02 -33.74
CA VAL A 43 12.27 -14.00 -33.39
C VAL A 43 12.03 -14.49 -31.96
N GLN A 44 12.85 -15.42 -31.49
CA GLN A 44 12.77 -15.96 -30.13
C GLN A 44 13.30 -14.98 -29.06
N ASN A 45 14.33 -14.20 -29.38
CA ASN A 45 14.95 -13.22 -28.48
C ASN A 45 14.30 -11.83 -28.53
N GLU A 46 13.26 -11.63 -29.34
CA GLU A 46 12.43 -10.42 -29.25
C GLU A 46 11.63 -10.45 -27.94
N GLU A 47 12.26 -10.00 -26.87
CA GLU A 47 11.68 -9.87 -25.55
C GLU A 47 10.80 -8.62 -25.51
N TYR A 48 9.49 -8.84 -25.59
CA TYR A 48 8.48 -7.81 -25.42
C TYR A 48 7.52 -8.32 -24.36
N SER A 49 7.94 -8.18 -23.11
CA SER A 49 7.13 -8.54 -21.95
C SER A 49 6.48 -7.27 -21.41
N HIS A 50 5.15 -7.27 -21.25
CA HIS A 50 4.44 -6.21 -20.51
C HIS A 50 4.50 -6.43 -18.99
N GLU A 51 5.49 -7.19 -18.52
CA GLU A 51 5.64 -7.56 -17.11
C GLU A 51 5.99 -6.35 -16.24
N HIS A 52 6.71 -5.38 -16.79
CA HIS A 52 6.94 -4.11 -16.11
C HIS A 52 5.62 -3.36 -15.92
N GLU A 53 4.81 -3.24 -16.98
CA GLU A 53 3.50 -2.60 -16.99
C GLU A 53 2.53 -3.26 -16.01
N PHE A 54 2.51 -4.59 -15.97
CA PHE A 54 1.71 -5.36 -15.02
C PHE A 54 2.15 -5.12 -13.56
N THR A 55 3.47 -5.16 -13.31
CA THR A 55 4.03 -4.90 -11.99
C THR A 55 3.66 -3.50 -11.51
N TYR A 56 3.76 -2.48 -12.36
CA TYR A 56 3.40 -1.10 -12.02
C TYR A 56 1.91 -0.94 -11.71
N LEU A 57 1.02 -1.57 -12.49
CA LEU A 57 -0.42 -1.52 -12.23
C LEU A 57 -0.80 -2.21 -10.90
N ASN A 58 -0.15 -3.31 -10.56
CA ASN A 58 -0.36 -3.96 -9.26
C ASN A 58 0.18 -3.11 -8.11
N GLN A 59 1.37 -2.52 -8.26
CA GLN A 59 1.93 -1.62 -7.26
C GLN A 59 1.00 -0.44 -7.00
N LEU A 60 0.37 0.13 -8.03
CA LEU A 60 -0.62 1.19 -7.87
C LEU A 60 -1.79 0.74 -6.98
N ILE A 61 -2.32 -0.47 -7.17
CA ILE A 61 -3.40 -1.01 -6.32
C ILE A 61 -2.94 -1.06 -4.86
N PHE A 62 -1.74 -1.58 -4.60
CA PHE A 62 -1.20 -1.66 -3.24
C PHE A 62 -1.05 -0.28 -2.60
N GLU A 63 -0.49 0.69 -3.32
CA GLU A 63 -0.33 2.06 -2.82
C GLU A 63 -1.68 2.73 -2.51
N ILE A 64 -2.71 2.50 -3.33
CA ILE A 64 -4.07 3.01 -3.10
C ILE A 64 -4.68 2.40 -1.82
N ILE A 65 -4.49 1.09 -1.60
CA ILE A 65 -5.00 0.39 -0.41
C ILE A 65 -4.28 0.88 0.84
N GLU A 66 -2.96 1.01 0.79
CA GLU A 66 -2.15 1.49 1.91
C GLU A 66 -2.52 2.93 2.29
N THR A 67 -2.70 3.80 1.28
CA THR A 67 -3.19 5.17 1.46
C THR A 67 -4.52 5.20 2.23
N GLU A 68 -5.44 4.30 1.88
CA GLU A 68 -6.73 4.18 2.57
C GLU A 68 -6.59 3.69 4.00
N GLY A 69 -5.80 2.64 4.22
CA GLY A 69 -5.51 2.12 5.55
C GLY A 69 -4.99 3.21 6.48
N LEU A 70 -3.99 3.98 6.04
CA LEU A 70 -3.40 5.08 6.79
C LEU A 70 -4.42 6.17 7.13
N ASN A 71 -5.26 6.56 6.18
CA ASN A 71 -6.30 7.56 6.43
C ASN A 71 -7.38 7.05 7.39
N ARG A 72 -7.79 5.78 7.29
CA ARG A 72 -8.74 5.16 8.24
C ARG A 72 -8.17 5.14 9.65
N VAL A 73 -6.92 4.72 9.82
CA VAL A 73 -6.25 4.72 11.13
C VAL A 73 -6.16 6.14 11.68
N TYR A 74 -5.82 7.13 10.86
CA TYR A 74 -5.84 8.53 11.28
C TYR A 74 -7.24 9.00 11.70
N GLY A 75 -8.28 8.68 10.93
CA GLY A 75 -9.66 9.07 11.23
C GLY A 75 -10.18 8.49 12.54
N ILE A 76 -9.73 7.30 12.94
CA ILE A 76 -10.12 6.64 14.19
C ILE A 76 -9.29 7.13 15.38
N THR A 77 -7.97 7.31 15.19
CA THR A 77 -7.03 7.58 16.30
C THR A 77 -6.76 9.06 16.54
N GLY A 78 -6.93 9.91 15.53
CA GLY A 78 -6.51 11.32 15.57
C GLY A 78 -4.98 11.55 15.61
N ILE A 79 -4.16 10.49 15.51
CA ILE A 79 -2.71 10.58 15.63
C ILE A 79 -2.11 11.19 14.35
N ARG A 80 -1.42 12.32 14.50
CA ARG A 80 -0.88 13.12 13.37
C ARG A 80 0.16 12.39 12.52
N GLU A 81 0.84 11.39 13.05
CA GLU A 81 1.83 10.60 12.32
C GLU A 81 1.18 9.83 11.15
N TYR A 82 0.03 9.20 11.37
CA TYR A 82 -0.70 8.51 10.29
C TYR A 82 -1.22 9.49 9.24
N ARG A 83 -1.58 10.73 9.62
CA ARG A 83 -1.92 11.78 8.64
C ARG A 83 -0.74 12.12 7.74
N LYS A 84 0.46 12.22 8.31
CA LYS A 84 1.67 12.51 7.54
C LYS A 84 1.96 11.40 6.54
N GLN A 85 1.91 10.14 6.99
CA GLN A 85 2.10 8.97 6.13
C GLN A 85 1.05 8.88 5.04
N TYR A 86 -0.24 9.13 5.36
CA TYR A 86 -1.32 9.22 4.38
C TYR A 86 -1.01 10.23 3.26
N LEU A 87 -0.55 11.44 3.61
CA LEU A 87 -0.21 12.45 2.61
C LEU A 87 0.99 12.03 1.75
N GLN A 88 1.99 11.37 2.34
CA GLN A 88 3.14 10.86 1.59
C GLN A 88 2.74 9.76 0.60
N HIS A 89 1.92 8.80 1.03
CA HIS A 89 1.40 7.77 0.14
C HIS A 89 0.48 8.34 -0.94
N HIS A 90 -0.29 9.40 -0.63
CA HIS A 90 -1.05 10.12 -1.65
C HIS A 90 -0.16 10.68 -2.76
N ASP A 91 0.95 11.33 -2.40
CA ASP A 91 1.91 11.84 -3.36
C ASP A 91 2.55 10.70 -4.19
N SER A 92 2.83 9.55 -3.55
CA SER A 92 3.32 8.34 -4.24
C SER A 92 2.31 7.79 -5.25
N VAL A 93 1.03 7.69 -4.89
CA VAL A 93 -0.04 7.26 -5.81
C VAL A 93 -0.14 8.22 -6.99
N GLN A 94 -0.11 9.53 -6.74
CA GLN A 94 -0.18 10.51 -7.82
C GLN A 94 1.03 10.43 -8.75
N ALA A 95 2.24 10.24 -8.21
CA ALA A 95 3.43 10.00 -9.00
C ALA A 95 3.33 8.71 -9.84
N ALA A 96 2.79 7.63 -9.26
CA ALA A 96 2.55 6.38 -9.98
C ALA A 96 1.55 6.56 -11.13
N ILE A 97 0.43 7.24 -10.90
CA ILE A 97 -0.56 7.57 -11.95
C ILE A 97 0.09 8.40 -13.07
N ASN A 98 0.90 9.39 -12.73
CA ASN A 98 1.62 10.20 -13.71
C ASN A 98 2.60 9.36 -14.54
N TYR A 99 3.30 8.42 -13.90
CA TYR A 99 4.21 7.51 -14.58
C TYR A 99 3.48 6.55 -15.54
N LEU A 100 2.24 6.14 -15.24
CA LEU A 100 1.43 5.35 -16.18
C LEU A 100 1.25 6.07 -17.52
N ASN A 101 1.12 7.40 -17.54
CA ASN A 101 1.00 8.14 -18.80
C ASN A 101 2.27 8.04 -19.67
N VAL A 102 3.43 7.84 -19.05
CA VAL A 102 4.71 7.61 -19.76
C VAL A 102 4.82 6.15 -20.21
N LEU A 103 4.41 5.23 -19.34
CA LEU A 103 4.49 3.79 -19.56
C LEU A 103 3.52 3.32 -20.66
N PHE A 104 2.38 4.01 -20.82
CA PHE A 104 1.33 3.71 -21.80
C PHE A 104 1.12 4.89 -22.76
N PRO A 105 1.94 5.01 -23.82
CA PRO A 105 1.85 6.12 -24.77
C PRO A 105 0.64 6.03 -25.72
N ASP A 106 -0.02 4.88 -25.80
CA ASP A 106 -1.15 4.61 -26.67
C ASP A 106 -2.45 5.29 -26.20
N SER A 107 -3.17 5.90 -27.15
CA SER A 107 -4.35 6.72 -26.87
C SER A 107 -5.51 5.98 -26.21
N VAL A 108 -5.59 4.65 -26.42
CA VAL A 108 -6.62 3.78 -25.83
C VAL A 108 -6.39 3.62 -24.33
N SER A 109 -5.13 3.44 -23.90
CA SER A 109 -4.76 3.28 -22.49
C SER A 109 -4.82 4.59 -21.72
N GLN A 110 -4.54 5.74 -22.37
CA GLN A 110 -4.62 7.05 -21.74
C GLN A 110 -6.02 7.43 -21.24
N GLY A 111 -7.08 7.00 -21.94
CA GLY A 111 -8.45 7.21 -21.46
C GLY A 111 -8.70 6.52 -20.12
N GLY A 112 -8.20 5.28 -19.98
CA GLY A 112 -8.32 4.52 -18.75
C GLY A 112 -7.49 5.09 -17.60
N ILE A 113 -6.29 5.60 -17.89
CA ILE A 113 -5.41 6.22 -16.88
C ILE A 113 -6.02 7.52 -16.34
N LYS A 114 -6.59 8.36 -17.22
CA LYS A 114 -7.32 9.57 -16.80
C LYS A 114 -8.53 9.25 -15.92
N GLU A 115 -9.22 8.15 -16.20
CA GLU A 115 -10.33 7.71 -15.37
C GLU A 115 -9.85 7.22 -13.99
N ILE A 116 -8.73 6.49 -13.92
CA ILE A 116 -8.10 6.12 -12.64
C ILE A 116 -7.76 7.37 -11.83
N GLU A 117 -7.14 8.37 -12.45
CA GLU A 117 -6.81 9.64 -11.81
C GLU A 117 -8.06 10.33 -11.24
N ARG A 118 -9.10 10.46 -12.08
CA ARG A 118 -10.37 11.09 -11.71
C ARG A 118 -11.05 10.38 -10.53
N LEU A 119 -11.12 9.05 -10.57
CA LEU A 119 -11.71 8.23 -9.51
C LEU A 119 -10.89 8.31 -8.22
N TYR A 120 -9.56 8.32 -8.33
CA TYR A 120 -8.68 8.44 -7.18
C TYR A 120 -8.84 9.78 -6.47
N PHE A 121 -8.93 10.90 -7.21
CA PHE A 121 -9.19 12.21 -6.60
C PHE A 121 -10.56 12.30 -5.93
N GLN A 122 -11.60 11.66 -6.50
CA GLN A 122 -12.91 11.56 -5.84
C GLN A 122 -12.82 10.75 -4.54
N LYS A 123 -12.15 9.60 -4.59
CA LYS A 123 -11.89 8.76 -3.42
C LYS A 123 -11.18 9.55 -2.33
N LYS A 124 -10.13 10.28 -2.69
CA LYS A 124 -9.36 11.12 -1.77
C LYS A 124 -10.22 12.21 -1.11
N ALA A 125 -11.03 12.93 -1.89
CA ALA A 125 -11.91 13.97 -1.36
C ALA A 125 -12.94 13.38 -0.36
N LEU A 126 -13.53 12.24 -0.69
CA LEU A 126 -14.49 11.54 0.16
C LEU A 126 -13.83 11.01 1.45
N MET A 127 -12.63 10.47 1.33
CA MET A 127 -11.80 10.03 2.45
C MET A 127 -11.46 11.18 3.41
N ASP A 128 -11.10 12.35 2.87
CA ASP A 128 -10.84 13.55 3.68
C ASP A 128 -12.10 14.00 4.42
N GLN A 129 -13.28 13.91 3.78
CA GLN A 129 -14.57 14.23 4.42
C GLN A 129 -14.92 13.23 5.52
N LEU A 130 -14.75 11.92 5.28
CA LEU A 130 -14.96 10.86 6.27
C LEU A 130 -14.06 11.07 7.49
N THR A 131 -12.78 11.32 7.26
CA THR A 131 -11.81 11.61 8.34
C THR A 131 -12.23 12.82 9.15
N GLN A 132 -12.66 13.92 8.52
CA GLN A 132 -13.16 15.08 9.25
C GLN A 132 -14.40 14.76 10.11
N MET A 133 -15.32 13.93 9.62
CA MET A 133 -16.49 13.51 10.39
C MET A 133 -16.09 12.60 11.56
N ASN A 134 -15.19 11.64 11.34
CA ASN A 134 -14.73 10.70 12.36
C ASN A 134 -13.94 11.41 13.47
N LEU A 135 -13.09 12.37 13.13
CA LEU A 135 -12.38 13.20 14.11
C LEU A 135 -13.35 14.05 14.93
N LYS A 136 -14.36 14.65 14.29
CA LYS A 136 -15.42 15.39 15.02
C LYS A 136 -16.16 14.49 15.99
N LYS A 137 -16.47 13.24 15.59
CA LYS A 137 -17.11 12.25 16.45
C LYS A 137 -16.22 11.90 17.66
N LEU A 138 -14.94 11.59 17.41
CA LEU A 138 -13.96 11.27 18.45
C LEU A 138 -13.88 12.37 19.52
N TYR A 139 -13.82 13.64 19.10
CA TYR A 139 -13.78 14.77 20.04
C TYR A 139 -15.12 15.03 20.72
N ALA A 140 -16.26 14.84 20.03
CA ALA A 140 -17.58 15.00 20.63
C ALA A 140 -17.86 13.95 21.71
N GLU A 141 -17.56 12.69 21.44
CA GLU A 141 -17.71 11.58 22.39
C GLU A 141 -16.84 11.79 23.64
N SER A 142 -15.63 12.33 23.48
CA SER A 142 -14.79 12.69 24.62
C SER A 142 -15.42 13.78 25.50
N ALA A 143 -16.11 14.76 24.90
CA ALA A 143 -16.79 15.82 25.63
C ALA A 143 -18.08 15.33 26.30
N GLU A 144 -18.84 14.47 25.63
CA GLU A 144 -20.06 13.86 26.18
C GLU A 144 -19.76 12.97 27.38
N ASN A 145 -18.70 12.16 27.34
CA ASN A 145 -18.25 11.37 28.49
C ASN A 145 -17.86 12.25 29.68
N ILE A 146 -17.25 13.42 29.43
CA ILE A 146 -16.95 14.40 30.48
C ILE A 146 -18.25 15.00 31.03
N LEU A 147 -19.21 15.36 30.18
CA LEU A 147 -20.51 15.91 30.61
C LEU A 147 -21.33 14.89 31.40
N ALA A 148 -21.36 13.62 31.00
CA ALA A 148 -22.05 12.54 31.70
C ALA A 148 -21.44 12.20 33.07
N SER A 149 -20.18 12.59 33.31
CA SER A 149 -19.53 12.46 34.63
C SER A 149 -19.95 13.56 35.62
N ILE A 150 -20.67 14.59 35.17
CA ILE A 150 -21.21 15.64 36.02
C ILE A 150 -22.51 15.11 36.67
N PRO A 151 -22.62 15.10 38.01
CA PRO A 151 -23.81 14.57 38.68
C PRO A 151 -25.08 15.36 38.35
N ASP A 152 -26.18 14.64 38.09
CA ASP A 152 -27.50 15.17 37.69
C ASP A 152 -28.14 16.15 38.71
N SER A 153 -27.65 16.19 39.94
CA SER A 153 -28.09 17.15 40.94
C SER A 153 -26.92 17.62 41.81
N LEU A 154 -26.44 18.84 41.56
CA LEU A 154 -25.76 19.64 42.57
C LEU A 154 -26.85 20.36 43.37
N ASN A 155 -27.49 19.64 44.29
CA ASN A 155 -28.29 20.28 45.33
C ASN A 155 -27.29 20.96 46.26
N TYR A 156 -27.14 22.28 46.16
CA TYR A 156 -26.37 23.03 47.13
C TYR A 156 -27.34 23.57 48.19
N GLU A 157 -27.09 23.20 49.45
CA GLU A 157 -27.87 23.67 50.58
C GLU A 157 -27.40 25.09 50.93
N VAL A 158 -28.20 26.10 50.59
CA VAL A 158 -27.93 27.49 51.03
C VAL A 158 -28.54 27.66 52.42
N THR A 159 -27.71 27.64 53.46
CA THR A 159 -28.12 28.06 54.80
C THR A 159 -28.02 29.58 54.92
N GLN A 160 -29.14 30.28 54.76
CA GLN A 160 -29.22 31.72 55.06
C GLN A 160 -29.53 31.96 56.53
N TYR A 161 -28.59 32.55 57.27
CA TYR A 161 -28.84 33.07 58.61
C TYR A 161 -29.41 34.49 58.52
N THR A 162 -30.69 34.65 58.89
CA THR A 162 -31.30 35.99 59.01
C THR A 162 -31.21 36.43 60.47
N TYR A 163 -30.49 37.52 60.74
CA TYR A 163 -30.41 38.10 62.09
C TYR A 163 -31.47 39.20 62.24
N SER A 164 -32.54 38.92 62.99
CA SER A 164 -33.54 39.94 63.32
C SER A 164 -33.06 40.81 64.50
N SER A 165 -33.08 42.12 64.27
CA SER A 165 -32.94 43.28 65.16
C SER A 165 -32.46 43.08 66.62
N LEU A 166 -31.44 43.85 66.99
CA LEU A 166 -31.04 44.14 68.38
C LEU A 166 -32.18 44.83 69.14
N LYS A 167 -32.66 44.21 70.21
CA LYS A 167 -33.35 44.91 71.30
C LYS A 167 -32.45 44.90 72.53
N VAL A 168 -32.13 46.09 73.02
CA VAL A 168 -31.44 46.30 74.29
C VAL A 168 -32.52 46.55 75.33
N ASP A 169 -32.72 45.61 76.26
CA ASP A 169 -33.50 45.87 77.47
C ASP A 169 -32.71 45.37 78.69
N SER A 170 -32.55 46.28 79.64
CA SER A 170 -31.75 46.13 80.84
C SER A 170 -32.45 45.26 81.89
N ALA A 171 -31.65 44.37 82.49
CA ALA A 171 -31.82 43.75 83.82
C ALA A 171 -33.10 42.92 84.09
N GLN A 172 -32.93 41.60 84.18
CA GLN A 172 -33.03 40.86 85.46
C GLN A 172 -32.70 39.35 85.31
N GLN A 173 -31.66 38.96 86.06
CA GLN A 173 -31.39 37.70 86.75
C GLN A 173 -32.34 36.49 86.53
N GLY A 174 -31.81 35.40 85.96
CA GLY A 174 -32.46 34.08 85.93
C GLY A 174 -31.61 33.02 85.24
N VAL A 175 -31.00 32.16 86.03
CA VAL A 175 -30.16 30.99 85.65
C VAL A 175 -30.97 29.95 84.88
N ILE A 176 -30.48 29.44 83.73
CA ILE A 176 -30.55 28.02 83.32
C ILE A 176 -29.33 27.73 82.42
N VAL A 177 -28.45 26.83 82.89
CA VAL A 177 -27.42 26.15 82.09
C VAL A 177 -28.06 24.84 81.64
N GLU A 178 -28.14 24.59 80.34
CA GLU A 178 -28.47 23.27 79.81
C GLU A 178 -27.46 22.90 78.72
N ASP A 179 -26.67 21.87 79.04
CA ASP A 179 -25.67 21.25 78.18
C ASP A 179 -26.33 20.70 76.91
N THR A 180 -25.71 20.93 75.75
CA THR A 180 -25.89 20.04 74.60
C THR A 180 -24.52 19.71 74.03
N VAL A 181 -24.00 18.58 74.49
CA VAL A 181 -22.94 17.80 73.87
C VAL A 181 -23.53 17.18 72.60
N LEU A 182 -22.96 17.47 71.43
CA LEU A 182 -22.97 16.53 70.31
C LEU A 182 -21.61 16.54 69.61
N LEU A 183 -21.08 15.32 69.53
CA LEU A 183 -19.82 14.87 68.97
C LEU A 183 -19.57 15.43 67.56
N ILE A 184 -18.42 16.06 67.36
CA ILE A 184 -17.75 16.06 66.07
C ILE A 184 -16.72 14.94 66.10
N GLN A 185 -17.08 13.79 65.54
CA GLN A 185 -16.11 12.79 65.13
C GLN A 185 -15.65 13.14 63.71
N GLN A 186 -14.50 13.80 63.63
CA GLN A 186 -13.65 13.76 62.45
C GLN A 186 -12.28 13.26 62.88
N GLN A 187 -11.96 12.06 62.37
CA GLN A 187 -10.62 11.49 62.33
C GLN A 187 -9.65 12.52 61.75
N ALA A 188 -8.68 12.92 62.56
CA ALA A 188 -7.41 13.44 62.08
C ALA A 188 -6.37 12.33 62.32
N GLU A 189 -5.80 11.84 61.22
CA GLU A 189 -4.65 10.94 61.21
C GLU A 189 -3.45 11.58 61.93
N GLU A 190 -2.67 10.72 62.57
CA GLU A 190 -1.53 11.05 63.42
C GLU A 190 -0.38 11.66 62.61
N GLU A 191 0.04 12.90 62.95
CA GLU A 191 1.39 13.37 62.65
C GLU A 191 2.21 13.58 63.94
N LYS A 192 3.41 12.98 63.91
CA LYS A 192 4.31 12.84 65.06
C LYS A 192 5.04 14.15 65.40
N LYS A 193 5.18 14.38 66.70
CA LYS A 193 5.95 15.47 67.33
C LYS A 193 7.43 15.47 66.93
N GLY A 194 7.95 16.64 66.56
CA GLY A 194 9.38 16.93 66.41
C GLY A 194 9.87 18.04 67.34
N PHE A 195 11.05 17.83 67.91
CA PHE A 195 11.64 18.40 69.13
C PHE A 195 12.27 19.81 69.00
N PHE A 196 11.72 20.75 68.24
CA PHE A 196 12.31 22.08 68.11
C PHE A 196 11.25 23.18 68.13
N ASN A 197 10.96 23.72 69.32
CA ASN A 197 10.46 25.10 69.50
C ASN A 197 10.56 25.55 70.98
N ARG A 198 11.63 25.15 71.66
CA ARG A 198 12.07 25.76 72.93
C ARG A 198 13.22 26.73 72.68
N LEU A 199 12.99 27.79 71.91
CA LEU A 199 13.93 28.93 71.78
C LEU A 199 13.14 30.18 71.36
N GLY A 200 12.31 30.72 72.25
CA GLY A 200 11.52 31.94 71.96
C GLY A 200 11.11 32.76 73.18
N ASP A 201 11.00 32.15 74.37
CA ASP A 201 10.76 32.90 75.61
C ASP A 201 12.08 33.37 76.21
N LEU A 202 12.60 34.54 75.79
CA LEU A 202 13.72 35.21 76.48
C LEU A 202 13.89 36.70 76.13
N PHE A 203 12.85 37.52 76.24
CA PHE A 203 12.93 38.97 76.53
C PHE A 203 11.59 39.37 77.18
N GLY A 204 11.43 39.48 78.51
CA GLY A 204 12.02 40.49 79.40
C GLY A 204 11.40 41.87 79.12
N GLY A 205 10.67 42.57 79.99
CA GLY A 205 10.23 42.35 81.37
C GLY A 205 9.53 43.61 81.93
N SER A 206 9.09 43.50 83.19
CA SER A 206 8.83 44.56 84.20
C SER A 206 7.46 45.25 84.32
N LYS A 207 7.09 45.41 85.59
CA LYS A 207 5.82 45.81 86.22
C LYS A 207 5.60 47.34 86.26
N LYS A 208 4.32 47.76 86.28
CA LYS A 208 3.62 48.51 87.37
C LYS A 208 2.16 48.78 86.93
N ARG A 209 1.14 48.27 87.62
CA ARG A 209 0.27 48.97 88.61
C ARG A 209 -0.15 50.38 88.15
N GLN A 210 -1.41 50.82 88.16
CA GLN A 210 -2.72 50.31 88.60
C GLN A 210 -3.66 51.48 88.30
N ASP A 211 -4.82 51.28 87.70
CA ASP A 211 -6.03 52.00 88.09
C ASP A 211 -7.26 51.31 87.51
N SER A 212 -8.18 50.98 88.42
CA SER A 212 -9.40 50.26 88.17
C SER A 212 -10.42 51.17 87.50
N VAL A 213 -10.78 50.84 86.26
CA VAL A 213 -12.06 51.24 85.66
C VAL A 213 -12.84 49.96 85.43
N VAL A 214 -14.01 49.90 86.05
CA VAL A 214 -14.98 48.81 85.96
C VAL A 214 -15.44 48.72 84.50
N GLU A 215 -14.86 47.80 83.74
CA GLU A 215 -15.33 47.44 82.41
C GLU A 215 -16.49 46.46 82.59
N VAL A 216 -17.71 47.00 82.49
CA VAL A 216 -18.94 46.21 82.46
C VAL A 216 -18.92 45.43 81.14
N GLU A 217 -18.47 44.18 81.20
CA GLU A 217 -18.59 43.23 80.11
C GLU A 217 -20.09 43.01 79.86
N ALA A 218 -20.61 43.64 78.80
CA ALA A 218 -21.98 43.45 78.36
C ALA A 218 -22.13 41.99 77.90
N VAL A 219 -22.65 41.13 78.78
CA VAL A 219 -23.05 39.77 78.42
C VAL A 219 -24.26 39.87 77.51
N VAL A 220 -24.00 39.83 76.19
CA VAL A 220 -25.04 39.74 75.17
C VAL A 220 -25.58 38.31 75.18
N SER A 221 -26.67 38.06 75.92
CA SER A 221 -27.41 36.80 75.80
C SER A 221 -28.19 36.79 74.48
N ARG A 222 -27.62 36.18 73.44
CA ARG A 222 -28.26 35.99 72.14
C ARG A 222 -29.23 34.83 72.22
N LYS A 223 -30.54 35.10 72.33
CA LYS A 223 -31.54 34.05 72.07
C LYS A 223 -31.61 33.86 70.55
N VAL A 224 -30.97 32.79 70.07
CA VAL A 224 -30.90 32.45 68.65
C VAL A 224 -32.22 31.78 68.28
N ASP A 225 -33.20 32.55 67.82
CA ASP A 225 -34.37 31.95 67.15
C ASP A 225 -33.94 31.64 65.71
N SER A 226 -33.32 30.48 65.53
CA SER A 226 -32.82 30.02 64.24
C SER A 226 -33.97 29.42 63.44
N THR A 227 -34.67 30.21 62.64
CA THR A 227 -35.42 29.62 61.52
C THR A 227 -34.44 29.32 60.40
N VAL A 228 -33.97 28.07 60.33
CA VAL A 228 -33.24 27.56 59.17
C VAL A 228 -34.25 27.39 58.04
N VAL A 229 -34.21 28.27 57.05
CA VAL A 229 -34.93 28.03 55.79
C VAL A 229 -34.02 27.17 54.93
N GLN A 230 -34.28 25.86 54.90
CA GLN A 230 -33.70 24.96 53.90
C GLN A 230 -34.47 25.14 52.60
N GLU A 231 -33.92 25.94 51.68
CA GLU A 231 -34.47 26.06 50.33
C GLU A 231 -33.74 25.07 49.41
N ILE A 232 -34.38 23.94 49.12
CA ILE A 232 -33.94 23.04 48.04
C ILE A 232 -34.34 23.71 46.73
N ARG A 233 -33.43 24.49 46.14
CA ARG A 233 -33.65 25.04 44.79
C ARG A 233 -33.26 24.00 43.75
N PRO A 234 -34.20 23.46 42.95
CA PRO A 234 -33.83 22.64 41.80
C PRO A 234 -33.03 23.52 40.83
N ASN A 235 -31.91 23.01 40.34
CA ASN A 235 -31.10 23.72 39.36
C ASN A 235 -31.93 23.88 38.06
N GLU A 236 -32.23 25.12 37.66
CA GLU A 236 -33.05 25.46 36.48
C GLU A 236 -32.45 24.92 35.15
N ASN A 237 -31.23 24.40 35.18
CA ASN A 237 -30.46 23.96 34.02
C ASN A 237 -30.70 22.48 33.59
N ILE A 238 -31.37 21.63 34.37
CA ILE A 238 -31.50 20.19 34.04
C ILE A 238 -32.38 19.96 32.80
N GLY A 239 -33.47 20.72 32.65
CA GLY A 239 -34.32 20.65 31.45
C GLY A 239 -33.58 21.09 30.18
N GLU A 240 -32.71 22.09 30.30
CA GLU A 240 -31.85 22.55 29.21
C GLU A 240 -30.79 21.50 28.84
N ILE A 241 -30.18 20.84 29.83
CA ILE A 241 -29.24 19.73 29.62
C ILE A 241 -29.93 18.58 28.89
N LYS A 242 -31.14 18.18 29.32
CA LYS A 242 -31.90 17.11 28.64
C LYS A 242 -32.23 17.47 27.19
N SER A 243 -32.64 18.71 26.92
CA SER A 243 -32.89 19.16 25.54
C SER A 243 -31.61 19.15 24.70
N ARG A 244 -30.46 19.52 25.28
CA ARG A 244 -29.15 19.47 24.62
C ARG A 244 -28.72 18.03 24.33
N ILE A 245 -29.00 17.07 25.22
CA ILE A 245 -28.74 15.64 25.00
C ILE A 245 -29.62 15.11 23.85
N GLU A 246 -30.93 15.37 23.86
CA GLU A 246 -31.83 14.94 22.77
C GLU A 246 -31.44 15.54 21.40
N GLN A 247 -30.92 16.78 21.39
CA GLN A 247 -30.37 17.40 20.18
C GLN A 247 -29.06 16.73 19.73
N ALA A 248 -28.18 16.38 20.68
CA ALA A 248 -26.93 15.68 20.41
C ALA A 248 -27.19 14.28 19.82
N GLU A 249 -28.12 13.50 20.38
CA GLU A 249 -28.51 12.19 19.85
C GLU A 249 -29.01 12.27 18.41
N LYS A 250 -29.90 13.23 18.11
CA LYS A 250 -30.39 13.47 16.74
C LYS A 250 -29.25 13.88 15.80
N GLN A 251 -28.33 14.70 16.27
CA GLN A 251 -27.16 15.11 15.49
C GLN A 251 -26.23 13.92 15.22
N GLU A 252 -26.02 13.04 16.20
CA GLU A 252 -25.20 11.84 16.05
C GLU A 252 -25.82 10.87 15.04
N ALA A 253 -27.13 10.62 15.13
CA ALA A 253 -27.85 9.78 14.15
C ALA A 253 -27.68 10.30 12.71
N ASN A 254 -27.78 11.62 12.51
CA ASN A 254 -27.56 12.27 11.22
C ASN A 254 -26.10 12.18 10.73
N ILE A 255 -25.13 12.23 11.63
CA ILE A 255 -23.71 12.02 11.30
C ILE A 255 -23.48 10.56 10.90
N ASN A 256 -23.97 9.60 11.68
CA ASN A 256 -23.82 8.17 11.43
C ASN A 256 -24.44 7.77 10.06
N MET A 257 -25.62 8.30 9.70
CA MET A 257 -26.21 8.08 8.37
C MET A 257 -25.34 8.65 7.23
N ARG A 258 -24.72 9.82 7.43
CA ARG A 258 -23.82 10.42 6.42
C ARG A 258 -22.53 9.62 6.28
N VAL A 259 -21.93 9.21 7.39
CA VAL A 259 -20.74 8.34 7.40
C VAL A 259 -21.04 7.05 6.65
N GLN A 260 -22.17 6.38 6.95
CA GLN A 260 -22.56 5.15 6.25
C GLN A 260 -22.74 5.36 4.74
N ARG A 261 -23.35 6.48 4.33
CA ARG A 261 -23.48 6.82 2.91
C ARG A 261 -22.11 7.00 2.24
N HIS A 262 -21.21 7.74 2.88
CA HIS A 262 -19.87 7.98 2.34
C HIS A 262 -19.01 6.71 2.33
N GLU A 263 -19.16 5.81 3.31
CA GLU A 263 -18.50 4.49 3.27
C GLU A 263 -19.01 3.65 2.09
N ASN A 264 -20.32 3.66 1.81
CA ASN A 264 -20.87 2.96 0.64
C ASN A 264 -20.36 3.56 -0.68
N GLU A 265 -20.28 4.88 -0.78
CA GLU A 265 -19.74 5.58 -1.94
C GLU A 265 -18.23 5.30 -2.12
N LEU A 266 -17.49 5.19 -1.01
CA LEU A 266 -16.07 4.82 -1.02
C LEU A 266 -15.88 3.40 -1.59
N ILE A 267 -16.69 2.43 -1.14
CA ILE A 267 -16.69 1.06 -1.67
C ILE A 267 -16.99 1.03 -3.17
N GLU A 268 -17.90 1.88 -3.64
CA GLU A 268 -18.22 1.98 -5.06
C GLU A 268 -17.05 2.55 -5.86
N LEU A 269 -16.38 3.58 -5.36
CA LEU A 269 -15.18 4.14 -5.97
C LEU A 269 -14.04 3.12 -6.02
N ASP A 270 -13.87 2.31 -4.97
CA ASP A 270 -12.87 1.22 -4.94
C ASP A 270 -13.12 0.16 -6.00
N ARG A 271 -14.39 -0.24 -6.17
CA ARG A 271 -14.77 -1.17 -7.23
C ARG A 271 -14.48 -0.60 -8.60
N ARG A 272 -14.90 0.65 -8.86
CA ARG A 272 -14.67 1.32 -10.14
C ARG A 272 -13.17 1.47 -10.44
N LEU A 273 -12.36 1.86 -9.45
CA LEU A 273 -10.90 1.93 -9.57
C LEU A 273 -10.29 0.58 -9.92
N THR A 274 -10.65 -0.44 -9.15
CA THR A 274 -10.12 -1.80 -9.33
C THR A 274 -10.53 -2.37 -10.69
N ASP A 275 -11.77 -2.17 -11.11
CA ASP A 275 -12.28 -2.64 -12.41
C ASP A 275 -11.60 -1.90 -13.56
N GLN A 276 -11.37 -0.59 -13.42
CA GLN A 276 -10.65 0.17 -14.44
C GLN A 276 -9.20 -0.29 -14.58
N ILE A 277 -8.50 -0.57 -13.47
CA ILE A 277 -7.14 -1.12 -13.49
C ILE A 277 -7.16 -2.52 -14.12
N LYS A 278 -8.09 -3.38 -13.73
CA LYS A 278 -8.26 -4.73 -14.32
C LYS A 278 -8.52 -4.69 -15.81
N ASN A 279 -9.30 -3.74 -16.30
CA ASN A 279 -9.57 -3.57 -17.72
C ASN A 279 -8.29 -3.25 -18.50
N ILE A 280 -7.43 -2.37 -17.97
CA ILE A 280 -6.12 -2.08 -18.57
C ILE A 280 -5.23 -3.33 -18.56
N VAL A 281 -5.17 -4.04 -17.42
CA VAL A 281 -4.42 -5.30 -17.30
C VAL A 281 -4.91 -6.35 -18.30
N SER A 282 -6.22 -6.51 -18.46
CA SER A 282 -6.81 -7.47 -19.39
C SER A 282 -6.46 -7.13 -20.84
N ASN A 283 -6.58 -5.85 -21.22
CA ASN A 283 -6.22 -5.40 -22.57
C ASN A 283 -4.74 -5.65 -22.89
N LEU A 284 -3.85 -5.42 -21.90
CA LEU A 284 -2.43 -5.76 -22.01
C LEU A 284 -2.20 -7.26 -22.17
N HIS A 285 -2.90 -8.07 -21.37
CA HIS A 285 -2.77 -9.52 -21.43
C HIS A 285 -3.22 -10.06 -22.78
N ASP A 286 -4.37 -9.59 -23.29
CA ASP A 286 -4.89 -9.97 -24.60
C ASP A 286 -3.95 -9.55 -25.74
N ALA A 287 -3.37 -8.36 -25.67
CA ALA A 287 -2.37 -7.90 -26.63
C ALA A 287 -1.11 -8.78 -26.60
N THR A 288 -0.69 -9.21 -25.41
CA THR A 288 0.45 -10.10 -25.21
C THR A 288 0.17 -11.50 -25.76
N ILE A 289 -1.01 -12.07 -25.46
CA ILE A 289 -1.44 -13.38 -25.99
C ILE A 289 -1.47 -13.34 -27.52
N LYS A 290 -2.17 -12.38 -28.12
CA LYS A 290 -2.29 -12.27 -29.58
C LYS A 290 -0.93 -12.13 -30.26
N ARG A 291 0.00 -11.36 -29.68
CA ARG A 291 1.37 -11.27 -30.22
C ARG A 291 2.14 -12.57 -30.06
N ASN A 292 2.03 -13.24 -28.91
CA ASN A 292 2.68 -14.53 -28.69
C ASN A 292 2.15 -15.60 -29.65
N GLU A 293 0.86 -15.60 -29.93
CA GLU A 293 0.26 -16.44 -30.97
C GLU A 293 0.83 -16.12 -32.35
N ASN A 294 0.89 -14.83 -32.74
CA ASN A 294 1.49 -14.42 -34.01
C ASN A 294 2.97 -14.82 -34.12
N LYS A 295 3.75 -14.66 -33.04
CA LYS A 295 5.14 -15.12 -32.98
C LYS A 295 5.25 -16.64 -33.11
N ARG A 296 4.36 -17.40 -32.46
CA ARG A 296 4.31 -18.86 -32.59
C ARG A 296 4.03 -19.26 -34.04
N LEU A 297 3.05 -18.64 -34.68
CA LEU A 297 2.73 -18.87 -36.09
C LEU A 297 3.91 -18.52 -37.00
N GLU A 298 4.59 -17.40 -36.75
CA GLU A 298 5.78 -17.01 -37.50
C GLU A 298 6.92 -18.03 -37.34
N LEU A 299 7.18 -18.48 -36.10
CA LEU A 299 8.17 -19.53 -35.82
C LEU A 299 7.80 -20.86 -36.47
N GLU A 300 6.53 -21.24 -36.47
CA GLU A 300 6.04 -22.46 -37.15
C GLU A 300 6.25 -22.37 -38.67
N LEU A 301 5.92 -21.24 -39.28
CA LEU A 301 6.16 -21.00 -40.71
C LEU A 301 7.65 -21.02 -41.05
N LEU A 302 8.48 -20.38 -40.24
CA LEU A 302 9.94 -20.38 -40.41
C LEU A 302 10.50 -21.81 -40.28
N ARG A 303 10.07 -22.57 -39.27
CA ARG A 303 10.49 -23.98 -39.07
C ARG A 303 10.09 -24.86 -40.24
N SER A 304 8.84 -24.79 -40.70
CA SER A 304 8.36 -25.58 -41.83
C SER A 304 9.16 -25.28 -43.11
N LYS A 305 9.31 -23.99 -43.46
CA LYS A 305 10.10 -23.59 -44.64
C LYS A 305 11.57 -24.01 -44.56
N MET A 306 12.15 -24.03 -43.36
CA MET A 306 13.52 -24.50 -43.15
C MET A 306 13.66 -26.00 -43.39
N ILE A 307 12.75 -26.81 -42.81
CA ILE A 307 12.78 -28.26 -42.97
C ILE A 307 12.69 -28.64 -44.45
N ASP A 308 11.80 -28.01 -45.21
CA ASP A 308 11.65 -28.26 -46.64
C ASP A 308 12.93 -27.92 -47.43
N ARG A 309 13.56 -26.77 -47.12
CA ARG A 309 14.81 -26.36 -47.76
C ARG A 309 15.98 -27.30 -47.45
N ILE A 310 16.12 -27.72 -46.19
CA ILE A 310 17.17 -28.66 -45.76
C ILE A 310 16.96 -30.01 -46.44
N LEU A 311 15.72 -30.52 -46.45
CA LEU A 311 15.40 -31.81 -47.04
C LEU A 311 15.67 -31.83 -48.55
N LEU A 312 15.31 -30.76 -49.27
CA LEU A 312 15.64 -30.58 -50.68
C LEU A 312 17.16 -30.56 -50.92
N LEU A 313 17.92 -29.88 -50.07
CA LEU A 313 19.37 -29.79 -50.19
C LEU A 313 20.03 -31.16 -49.95
N VAL A 314 19.62 -31.88 -48.91
CA VAL A 314 20.10 -33.24 -48.63
C VAL A 314 19.80 -34.17 -49.81
N ALA A 315 18.59 -34.09 -50.39
CA ALA A 315 18.24 -34.87 -51.57
C ALA A 315 19.16 -34.57 -52.77
N ILE A 316 19.44 -33.29 -53.04
CA ILE A 316 20.37 -32.87 -54.11
C ILE A 316 21.79 -33.37 -53.83
N ALA A 317 22.26 -33.28 -52.57
CA ALA A 317 23.59 -33.74 -52.19
C ALA A 317 23.76 -35.25 -52.39
N VAL A 318 22.77 -36.05 -51.96
CA VAL A 318 22.76 -37.51 -52.17
C VAL A 318 22.72 -37.86 -53.66
N PHE A 319 21.87 -37.18 -54.44
CA PHE A 319 21.80 -37.38 -55.89
C PHE A 319 23.13 -37.07 -56.57
N MET A 320 23.76 -35.93 -56.22
CA MET A 320 25.08 -35.56 -56.74
C MET A 320 26.16 -36.58 -56.36
N MET A 321 26.13 -37.10 -55.13
CA MET A 321 27.06 -38.14 -54.69
C MET A 321 26.94 -39.41 -55.54
N LEU A 322 25.71 -39.89 -55.78
CA LEU A 322 25.45 -41.05 -56.63
C LEU A 322 25.88 -40.81 -58.08
N PHE A 323 25.62 -39.61 -58.61
CA PHE A 323 26.05 -39.20 -59.94
C PHE A 323 27.57 -39.25 -60.08
N PHE A 324 28.32 -38.74 -59.09
CA PHE A 324 29.79 -38.80 -59.09
C PHE A 324 30.32 -40.24 -59.06
N ILE A 325 29.75 -41.09 -58.20
CA ILE A 325 30.12 -42.50 -58.11
C ILE A 325 29.91 -43.20 -59.46
N PHE A 326 28.76 -42.99 -60.09
CA PHE A 326 28.45 -43.56 -61.40
C PHE A 326 29.39 -43.04 -62.49
N TRP A 327 29.64 -41.72 -62.52
CA TRP A 327 30.48 -41.08 -63.52
C TRP A 327 31.94 -41.54 -63.44
N ILE A 328 32.50 -41.66 -62.24
CA ILE A 328 33.86 -42.16 -62.00
C ILE A 328 33.94 -43.66 -62.34
N SER A 329 32.97 -44.47 -61.90
CA SER A 329 32.95 -45.92 -62.11
C SER A 329 32.88 -46.31 -63.60
N ARG A 330 32.04 -45.61 -64.37
CA ARG A 330 31.94 -45.81 -65.83
C ARG A 330 33.27 -45.54 -66.54
N ASP A 331 34.02 -44.55 -66.07
CA ASP A 331 35.29 -44.15 -66.67
C ASP A 331 36.44 -45.10 -66.31
N ILE A 332 36.51 -45.53 -65.05
CA ILE A 332 37.46 -46.57 -64.59
C ILE A 332 37.26 -47.87 -65.39
N SER A 333 36.01 -48.29 -65.60
CA SER A 333 35.67 -49.50 -66.36
C SER A 333 36.17 -49.42 -67.81
N ARG A 334 36.05 -48.25 -68.45
CA ARG A 334 36.59 -48.01 -69.80
C ARG A 334 38.12 -48.03 -69.83
N SER A 335 38.76 -47.40 -68.84
CA SER A 335 40.23 -47.37 -68.71
C SER A 335 40.81 -48.75 -68.45
N GLN A 336 40.17 -49.58 -67.62
CA GLN A 336 40.57 -50.97 -67.37
C GLN A 336 40.42 -51.84 -68.63
N LYS A 337 39.32 -51.70 -69.39
CA LYS A 337 39.16 -52.38 -70.67
C LYS A 337 40.29 -52.05 -71.64
N LEU A 338 40.65 -50.76 -71.76
CA LEU A 338 41.74 -50.32 -72.61
C LEU A 338 43.11 -50.88 -72.16
N LYS A 339 43.36 -50.96 -70.84
CA LYS A 339 44.58 -51.59 -70.30
C LYS A 339 44.64 -53.08 -70.62
N ASN A 340 43.53 -53.79 -70.46
CA ASN A 340 43.45 -55.22 -70.75
C ASN A 340 43.65 -55.49 -72.26
N ASP A 341 43.06 -54.67 -73.13
CA ASP A 341 43.25 -54.76 -74.58
C ASP A 341 44.72 -54.55 -74.99
N ILE A 342 45.44 -53.64 -74.34
CA ILE A 342 46.87 -53.41 -74.56
C ILE A 342 47.72 -54.59 -74.05
N ILE A 343 47.39 -55.17 -72.88
CA ILE A 343 48.10 -56.34 -72.34
C ILE A 343 47.93 -57.53 -73.28
N CYS A 344 46.70 -57.82 -73.72
CA CYS A 344 46.45 -58.91 -74.68
C CYS A 344 47.14 -58.68 -76.03
N ALA A 345 47.20 -57.44 -76.51
CA ALA A 345 47.94 -57.12 -77.73
C ALA A 345 49.46 -57.30 -77.56
N LYS A 346 49.99 -56.96 -76.38
CA LYS A 346 51.41 -57.13 -76.05
C LYS A 346 51.80 -58.60 -75.91
N GLU A 347 50.96 -59.41 -75.26
CA GLU A 347 51.17 -60.87 -75.17
C GLU A 347 51.15 -61.53 -76.55
N ARG A 348 50.24 -61.13 -77.44
CA ARG A 348 50.23 -61.60 -78.83
C ARG A 348 51.47 -61.18 -79.63
N SER A 349 52.10 -60.05 -79.30
CA SER A 349 53.31 -59.59 -79.99
C SER A 349 54.60 -60.25 -79.50
N ILE A 350 54.59 -60.83 -78.29
CA ILE A 350 55.75 -61.51 -77.68
C ILE A 350 55.68 -63.04 -77.92
N GLY A 351 54.50 -63.57 -78.25
CA GLY A 351 54.29 -64.99 -78.57
C GLY A 351 54.59 -65.41 -80.02
N PHE A 352 55.40 -64.66 -80.76
CA PHE A 352 55.89 -65.03 -82.11
C PHE A 352 57.41 -65.19 -82.14
#